data_AF-A0A7W9Z5N7-F1
#
_entry.id   AF-A0A7W9Z5N7-F1
#
_cell.length_a   1.000
_cell.length_b   1.000
_cell.length_c   1.000
_cell.angle_alpha   90.00
_cell.angle_beta   90.00
_cell.angle_gamma   90.00
#
_symmetry.space_group_name_H-M   'P 1'
#
loop_
_entity.id
_entity.type
_entity.pdbx_description
1 polymer ?
#
loop_
_entity_poly.entity_id
_entity_poly.type
_entity_poly.pdbx_seq_one_letter_code
_entity_poly.pdbx_strand_id
1 'polypeptide(L)' 'MSHNGTILYTGKTFTTGDRERQSRSSDNRLDIELSPPGSAGMGTNPEQLLAAGWSACFIGAMGSAARE' A
#
# COMPACT_ATOMS: atom_id res chain seq x y z
N MET A 1 -3.31 19.39 -16.85
CA MET A 1 -2.03 19.75 -16.21
C MET A 1 -1.17 18.49 -16.16
N SER A 2 -0.20 18.33 -17.06
CA SER A 2 0.81 17.30 -16.87
C SER A 2 1.88 17.88 -15.95
N HIS A 3 2.01 17.33 -14.75
CA HIS A 3 3.15 17.60 -13.89
C HIS A 3 4.41 17.05 -14.58
N ASN A 4 5.28 17.95 -15.04
CA ASN A 4 6.55 17.62 -15.69
C ASN A 4 7.62 17.32 -14.61
N GLY A 5 7.38 16.29 -13.80
CA GLY A 5 8.24 15.91 -12.68
C GLY A 5 9.04 14.65 -12.99
N THR A 6 10.32 14.62 -12.59
CA THR A 6 11.13 13.41 -12.59
C THR A 6 10.49 12.36 -11.68
N ILE A 7 10.27 11.15 -12.20
CA ILE A 7 9.75 10.03 -11.41
C ILE A 7 10.84 9.56 -10.45
N LEU A 8 10.65 9.78 -9.14
CA LEU A 8 11.62 9.38 -8.11
C LEU A 8 11.50 7.91 -7.69
N TYR A 9 10.28 7.38 -7.66
CA TYR A 9 10.02 6.00 -7.27
C TYR A 9 8.70 5.49 -7.87
N THR A 10 8.67 4.21 -8.25
CA THR A 10 7.47 3.53 -8.76
C THR A 10 7.25 2.23 -7.99
N GLY A 11 6.22 2.20 -7.14
CA GLY A 11 5.72 0.96 -6.53
C GLY A 11 4.89 0.16 -7.53
N LYS A 12 5.13 -1.15 -7.62
CA LYS A 12 4.37 -2.05 -8.49
C LYS A 12 3.87 -3.24 -7.68
N THR A 13 2.58 -3.54 -7.77
CA THR A 13 1.94 -4.67 -7.10
C THR A 13 1.11 -5.48 -8.08
N PHE A 14 0.96 -6.77 -7.80
CA PHE A 14 0.08 -7.69 -8.48
C PHE A 14 -0.87 -8.32 -7.45
N THR A 15 -2.17 -8.30 -7.74
CA THR A 15 -3.21 -8.82 -6.85
C THR A 15 -4.01 -9.90 -7.55
N THR A 16 -4.18 -11.04 -6.90
CA THR A 16 -5.00 -12.17 -7.36
C THR A 16 -6.38 -12.15 -6.70
N GLY A 17 -7.43 -12.53 -7.44
CA GLY A 17 -8.84 -12.34 -7.03
C GLY A 17 -9.61 -13.60 -6.61
N ASP A 18 -9.08 -14.80 -6.89
CA ASP A 18 -9.82 -16.06 -6.73
C ASP A 18 -9.68 -16.65 -5.30
N ARG A 19 -9.53 -17.97 -5.17
CA ARG A 19 -9.40 -18.67 -3.87
C ARG A 19 -8.19 -18.23 -3.06
N GLU A 20 -7.16 -17.74 -3.74
CA GLU A 20 -5.96 -17.16 -3.15
C GLU A 20 -6.00 -15.66 -3.39
N ARG A 21 -6.55 -14.91 -2.42
CA ARG A 21 -6.55 -13.46 -2.48
C ARG A 21 -5.25 -12.95 -1.87
N GLN A 22 -4.29 -12.60 -2.71
CA GLN A 22 -2.98 -12.12 -2.29
C GLN A 22 -2.64 -10.85 -3.06
N SER A 23 -1.92 -9.93 -2.42
CA SER A 23 -1.26 -8.81 -3.10
C SER A 23 0.23 -8.85 -2.82
N ARG A 24 1.03 -8.81 -3.89
CA ARG A 24 2.49 -8.89 -3.82
C ARG A 24 3.15 -7.78 -4.61
N SER A 25 4.17 -7.13 -4.04
CA SER A 25 4.99 -6.16 -4.75
C SER A 25 6.03 -6.83 -5.64
N SER A 26 6.44 -6.17 -6.73
CA SER A 26 7.45 -6.71 -7.66
C SER A 26 8.83 -6.96 -7.01
N ASP A 27 9.07 -6.33 -5.87
CA ASP A 27 10.29 -6.47 -5.05
C ASP A 27 10.09 -7.35 -3.80
N ASN A 28 8.92 -7.99 -3.65
CA ASN A 28 8.53 -8.84 -2.52
C ASN A 28 8.59 -8.18 -1.13
N ARG A 29 8.70 -6.85 -1.04
CA ARG A 29 8.65 -6.10 0.24
C ARG A 29 7.24 -6.05 0.83
N LEU A 30 6.22 -6.22 -0.02
CA LEU A 30 4.84 -6.42 0.37
C LEU A 30 4.41 -7.78 -0.17
N ASP A 31 4.00 -8.68 0.72
CA ASP A 31 3.41 -9.96 0.36
C ASP A 31 2.35 -10.31 1.40
N ILE A 32 1.09 -10.05 1.06
CA ILE A 32 -0.01 -10.02 2.03
C ILE A 32 -1.21 -10.82 1.52
N GLU A 33 -1.83 -11.58 2.41
CA GLU A 33 -3.13 -12.19 2.17
C GLU A 33 -4.25 -11.16 2.40
N LEU A 34 -5.30 -11.23 1.58
CA LEU A 34 -6.48 -10.38 1.64
C LEU A 34 -7.69 -11.20 2.05
N SER A 35 -8.42 -10.73 3.05
CA SER A 35 -9.65 -11.34 3.54
C SER A 35 -10.77 -10.30 3.62
N PRO A 36 -12.02 -10.64 3.26
CA PRO A 36 -13.14 -9.73 3.40
C PRO A 36 -13.33 -9.33 4.87
N PRO A 37 -13.64 -8.06 5.16
CA PRO A 37 -14.02 -7.64 6.50
C PRO A 37 -15.19 -8.49 7.05
N GLY A 38 -15.08 -8.94 8.30
CA GLY A 38 -16.10 -9.77 8.95
C GLY A 38 -16.06 -11.26 8.56
N SER A 39 -15.13 -11.68 7.69
CA SER A 39 -14.85 -13.11 7.48
C SER A 39 -13.93 -13.68 8.57
N ALA A 40 -13.81 -15.00 8.63
CA ALA A 40 -12.86 -15.69 9.52
C ALA A 40 -11.41 -15.68 8.99
N GLY A 41 -11.16 -15.05 7.83
CA GLY A 41 -9.83 -14.98 7.24
C GLY A 41 -8.90 -14.06 8.02
N MET A 42 -7.63 -14.45 8.11
CA MET A 42 -6.58 -13.71 8.84
C MET A 42 -5.92 -12.61 7.98
N GLY A 43 -6.28 -12.52 6.70
CA GLY A 43 -5.76 -11.51 5.79
C GLY A 43 -6.23 -10.10 6.11
N THR A 44 -5.49 -9.11 5.62
CA THR A 44 -5.88 -7.71 5.70
C THR A 44 -6.92 -7.37 4.63
N ASN A 45 -7.31 -6.11 4.49
CA ASN A 45 -8.28 -5.65 3.50
C ASN A 45 -7.85 -4.30 2.90
N PRO A 46 -8.42 -3.91 1.75
CA PRO A 46 -8.07 -2.65 1.09
C PRO A 46 -8.21 -1.41 1.99
N GLU A 47 -9.20 -1.39 2.88
CA GLU A 47 -9.46 -0.27 3.78
C GLU A 47 -8.33 -0.08 4.81
N GLN A 48 -7.85 -1.18 5.41
CA GLN A 48 -6.69 -1.16 6.30
C GLN A 48 -5.41 -0.74 5.58
N LEU A 49 -5.19 -1.22 4.35
CA LEU A 49 -4.02 -0.85 3.54
C LEU A 49 -4.02 0.63 3.17
N LEU A 50 -5.19 1.19 2.81
CA LEU A 50 -5.33 2.62 2.54
C LEU A 50 -5.00 3.44 3.78
N ALA A 51 -5.55 3.07 4.94
CA ALA A 51 -5.29 3.75 6.19
C ALA A 51 -3.79 3.73 6.54
N ALA A 52 -3.15 2.56 6.49
CA ALA A 52 -1.73 2.42 6.78
C ALA A 52 -0.84 3.21 5.81
N GLY A 53 -1.12 3.11 4.49
CA GLY A 53 -0.37 3.83 3.47
C GLY A 53 -0.47 5.35 3.61
N TRP A 54 -1.67 5.86 3.90
CA TRP A 54 -1.89 7.29 4.14
C TRP A 54 -1.14 7.76 5.39
N SER A 55 -1.29 7.05 6.51
CA SER A 55 -0.61 7.39 7.77
C SER A 55 0.91 7.43 7.60
N ALA A 56 1.50 6.44 6.92
CA ALA A 56 2.95 6.41 6.67
C ALA A 56 3.43 7.61 5.84
N CYS A 57 2.69 7.95 4.77
CA CYS A 57 2.98 9.13 3.95
C CYS A 57 2.91 10.42 4.77
N PHE A 58 1.85 10.58 5.57
CA PHE A 58 1.64 11.77 6.38
C PHE A 58 2.73 11.96 7.44
N ILE A 59 3.15 10.88 8.11
CA ILE A 59 4.30 10.90 9.03
C ILE A 59 5.58 11.33 8.31
N GLY A 60 5.83 10.82 7.10
CA GLY A 60 6.96 11.23 6.27
C GLY A 60 6.95 12.74 5.96
N ALA A 61 5.79 13.28 5.59
CA ALA A 61 5.60 14.70 5.31
C ALA A 61 5.83 15.56 6.56
N MET A 62 5.28 15.18 7.72
CA MET A 62 5.53 15.88 9.00
C MET A 62 7.02 15.87 9.36
N GLY A 63 7.70 14.74 9.15
CA GLY A 63 9.14 14.64 9.39
C GLY A 63 9.97 15.54 8.47
N SER A 64 9.53 15.75 7.22
CA SER A 64 10.15 16.72 6.31
C SER A 64 9.92 18.14 6.81
N ALA A 65 8.68 18.51 7.09
CA ALA A 65 8.30 19.85 7.54
C ALA A 65 8.96 20.24 8.87
N ALA A 66 9.20 19.29 9.78
CA ALA A 66 9.88 19.55 11.04
C ALA A 66 11.41 19.75 10.91
N ARG A 67 11.99 19.40 9.76
CA ARG A 67 13.42 19.58 9.45
C ARG A 67 13.71 20.84 8.63
N GLU A 68 12.67 21.49 8.12
CA GLU A 68 12.71 22.82 7.51
C GLU A 68 12.77 23.91 8.59
#